data_AF-A0A0D0ERG9-F1
#
_entry.id   AF-A0A0D0ERG9-F1
#
_cell.length_a   1.000
_cell.length_b   1.000
_cell.length_c   1.000
_cell.angle_alpha   90.00
_cell.angle_beta   90.00
_cell.angle_gamma   90.00
#
_symmetry.space_group_name_H-M   'P 1'
#
loop_
_entity.id
_entity.type
_entity.pdbx_description
1 polymer ?
#
loop_
_entity_poly.entity_id
_entity_poly.type
_entity_poly.pdbx_seq_one_letter_code
_entity_poly.pdbx_strand_id
1 'polypeptide(L)'
;MKNSILLMAVAGVILLGGCSLLKDLKHTASENMEIDKKLPKYNLNMENFKEISYEGKTYVIQEAEVTKEDLDEPIGKVTETITINENNEILSKKELKKVEVVPKEEDEKRTHLNYGWVYSIKDVSPDEEVAVVINNQFRVAKIKLVDE
;
A
#
# COMPACT_ATOMS: atom_id res chain seq x y z
N MET A 1 -11.34 52.37 -1.49
CA MET A 1 -9.91 52.02 -1.74
C MET A 1 -9.34 51.03 -0.73
N LYS A 2 -9.56 51.18 0.60
CA LYS A 2 -9.03 50.26 1.64
C LYS A 2 -9.36 48.76 1.42
N ASN A 3 -10.59 48.41 1.04
CA ASN A 3 -10.99 47.01 0.83
C ASN A 3 -10.40 46.37 -0.44
N SER A 4 -10.04 47.17 -1.45
CA SER A 4 -9.42 46.69 -2.69
C SER A 4 -7.93 46.37 -2.52
N ILE A 5 -7.24 47.12 -1.66
CA ILE A 5 -5.83 46.84 -1.28
C ILE A 5 -5.74 45.56 -0.43
N LEU A 6 -6.72 45.32 0.45
CA LEU A 6 -6.77 44.11 1.27
C LEU A 6 -6.99 42.84 0.42
N LEU A 7 -7.84 42.91 -0.61
CA LEU A 7 -8.08 41.80 -1.55
C LEU A 7 -6.86 41.45 -2.41
N MET A 8 -6.12 42.47 -2.89
CA MET A 8 -4.85 42.29 -3.60
C MET A 8 -3.76 41.67 -2.71
N ALA A 9 -3.69 42.08 -1.43
CA ALA A 9 -2.72 41.54 -0.47
C ALA A 9 -2.99 40.06 -0.12
N VAL A 10 -4.26 39.67 0.05
CA VAL A 10 -4.66 38.28 0.32
C VAL A 10 -4.37 37.37 -0.89
N ALA A 11 -4.62 37.84 -2.12
CA ALA A 11 -4.28 37.09 -3.33
C ALA A 11 -2.76 36.89 -3.49
N GLY A 12 -1.94 37.87 -3.13
CA GLY A 12 -0.48 37.76 -3.15
C GLY A 12 0.08 36.71 -2.18
N VAL A 13 -0.52 36.56 -0.99
CA VAL A 13 -0.09 35.55 0.00
C VAL A 13 -0.44 34.13 -0.43
N ILE A 14 -1.59 33.93 -1.07
CA ILE A 14 -2.04 32.62 -1.59
C ILE A 14 -1.15 32.16 -2.76
N LEU A 15 -0.71 33.09 -3.61
CA LEU A 15 0.13 32.77 -4.78
C LEU A 15 1.59 32.46 -4.42
N LEU A 16 2.12 33.01 -3.33
CA LEU A 16 3.52 32.82 -2.92
C LEU A 16 3.74 31.58 -2.03
N GLY A 17 2.74 31.18 -1.23
CA GLY A 17 2.83 29.98 -0.38
C GLY A 17 2.69 28.65 -1.13
N GLY A 18 2.09 28.65 -2.32
CA GLY A 18 1.89 27.42 -3.11
C GLY A 18 3.15 26.87 -3.77
N CYS A 19 4.17 27.70 -4.02
CA CYS A 19 5.37 27.27 -4.74
C CYS A 19 6.32 26.42 -3.89
N SER A 20 6.41 26.64 -2.58
CA SER A 20 7.23 25.80 -1.68
C SER A 20 6.61 24.40 -1.55
N LEU A 21 5.31 24.33 -1.24
CA LEU A 21 4.56 23.07 -1.15
C LEU A 21 4.67 22.23 -2.43
N LEU A 22 4.59 22.86 -3.61
CA LEU A 22 4.72 22.16 -4.89
C LEU A 22 6.14 21.62 -5.13
N LYS A 23 7.17 22.38 -4.73
CA LYS A 23 8.57 21.95 -4.83
C LYS A 23 8.83 20.77 -3.89
N ASP A 24 8.34 20.86 -2.66
CA ASP A 24 8.48 19.81 -1.65
C ASP A 24 7.79 18.52 -2.12
N LEU A 25 6.54 18.62 -2.61
CA LEU A 25 5.82 17.47 -3.15
C LEU A 25 6.56 16.83 -4.33
N LYS A 26 7.10 17.65 -5.25
CA LYS A 26 7.87 17.16 -6.40
C LYS A 26 9.15 16.47 -5.95
N HIS A 27 9.83 17.02 -4.94
CA HIS A 27 11.04 16.46 -4.38
C HIS A 27 10.77 15.10 -3.72
N THR A 28 9.79 15.03 -2.81
CA THR A 28 9.38 13.78 -2.16
C THR A 28 8.92 12.73 -3.16
N ALA A 29 8.16 13.12 -4.19
CA ALA A 29 7.78 12.19 -5.26
C ALA A 29 8.99 11.64 -6.03
N SER A 30 10.00 12.49 -6.30
CA SER A 30 11.23 12.07 -6.97
C SER A 30 12.04 11.09 -6.11
N GLU A 31 12.18 11.38 -4.82
CA GLU A 31 12.89 10.49 -3.87
C GLU A 31 12.17 9.15 -3.75
N ASN A 32 10.85 9.16 -3.56
CA ASN A 32 10.05 7.93 -3.50
C ASN A 32 10.17 7.11 -4.78
N MET A 33 10.23 7.75 -5.94
CA MET A 33 10.41 7.09 -7.23
C MET A 33 11.82 6.50 -7.40
N GLU A 34 12.85 7.11 -6.83
CA GLU A 34 14.21 6.55 -6.83
C GLU A 34 14.34 5.35 -5.89
N ILE A 35 13.71 5.41 -4.72
CA ILE A 35 13.60 4.28 -3.80
C ILE A 35 12.86 3.12 -4.48
N ASP A 36 11.68 3.38 -5.06
CA ASP A 36 10.85 2.36 -5.73
C ASP A 36 11.57 1.62 -6.87
N LYS A 37 12.51 2.28 -7.56
CA LYS A 37 13.33 1.67 -8.62
C LYS A 37 14.36 0.68 -8.10
N LYS A 38 14.83 0.85 -6.86
CA LYS A 38 15.91 0.04 -6.28
C LYS A 38 15.37 -1.09 -5.42
N LEU A 39 14.15 -0.94 -4.90
CA LEU A 39 13.58 -1.92 -3.99
C LEU A 39 13.26 -3.24 -4.69
N PRO A 40 13.54 -4.37 -4.01
CA PRO A 40 13.19 -5.68 -4.52
C PRO A 40 11.67 -5.84 -4.62
N LYS A 41 11.26 -6.61 -5.64
CA LYS A 41 9.86 -7.02 -5.79
C LYS A 41 9.67 -8.38 -5.11
N TYR A 42 8.82 -8.38 -4.09
CA TYR A 42 8.30 -9.59 -3.45
C TYR A 42 7.16 -10.15 -4.29
N ASN A 43 7.09 -11.48 -4.37
CA ASN A 43 6.00 -12.19 -5.05
C ASN A 43 4.91 -12.52 -4.05
N LEU A 44 3.66 -12.16 -4.36
CA LEU A 44 2.49 -12.64 -3.61
C LEU A 44 2.20 -14.09 -4.02
N ASN A 45 1.91 -14.95 -3.05
CA ASN A 45 1.34 -16.25 -3.33
C ASN A 45 -0.10 -16.07 -3.83
N MET A 46 -0.30 -16.25 -5.14
CA MET A 46 -1.58 -16.05 -5.81
C MET A 46 -2.60 -17.17 -5.55
N GLU A 47 -2.23 -18.24 -4.84
CA GLU A 47 -3.15 -19.32 -4.47
C GLU A 47 -3.85 -19.02 -3.14
N ASN A 48 -3.15 -18.36 -2.20
CA ASN A 48 -3.68 -18.13 -0.84
C ASN A 48 -3.72 -16.66 -0.40
N PHE A 49 -3.03 -15.77 -1.12
CA PHE A 49 -2.91 -14.33 -0.83
C PHE A 49 -2.36 -14.00 0.58
N LYS A 50 -1.81 -14.98 1.28
CA LYS A 50 -1.36 -14.89 2.67
C LYS A 50 0.14 -15.03 2.82
N GLU A 51 0.86 -15.26 1.73
CA GLU A 51 2.31 -15.41 1.75
C GLU A 51 2.97 -14.49 0.74
N ILE A 52 4.12 -13.93 1.12
CA ILE A 52 4.98 -13.19 0.20
C ILE A 52 6.37 -13.82 0.18
N SER A 53 7.06 -13.77 -0.95
CA SER A 53 8.39 -14.39 -1.06
C SER A 53 9.39 -13.53 -1.85
N TYR A 54 10.64 -13.57 -1.41
CA TYR A 54 11.77 -12.92 -2.05
C TYR A 54 13.06 -13.68 -1.72
N GLU A 55 13.92 -13.92 -2.72
CA GLU A 55 15.22 -14.60 -2.56
C GLU A 55 15.19 -15.90 -1.74
N GLY A 56 14.18 -16.75 -1.97
CA GLY A 56 14.04 -18.03 -1.28
C GLY A 56 13.46 -17.95 0.13
N LYS A 57 13.26 -16.75 0.67
CA LYS A 57 12.53 -16.50 1.93
C LYS A 57 11.04 -16.38 1.63
N THR A 58 10.22 -17.05 2.43
CA THR A 58 8.75 -16.95 2.36
C THR A 58 8.25 -16.45 3.71
N TYR A 59 7.39 -15.44 3.70
CA TYR A 59 6.80 -14.85 4.90
C TYR A 59 5.30 -15.07 4.88
N VAL A 60 4.72 -15.46 6.02
CA VAL A 60 3.28 -15.65 6.22
C VAL A 60 2.71 -14.38 6.86
N ILE A 61 1.79 -13.73 6.16
CA ILE A 61 1.06 -12.54 6.62
C ILE A 61 0.12 -12.94 7.76
N GLN A 62 0.22 -12.20 8.87
CA GLN A 62 -0.55 -12.39 10.07
C GLN A 62 -1.71 -11.38 10.15
N GLU A 63 -2.66 -11.66 11.03
CA GLU A 63 -3.70 -10.67 11.39
C GLU A 63 -3.15 -9.54 12.26
N ALA A 64 -2.00 -9.72 12.91
CA ALA A 64 -1.37 -8.67 13.70
C ALA A 64 -0.98 -7.46 12.84
N GLU A 65 -1.17 -6.26 13.40
CA GLU A 65 -0.82 -4.99 12.79
C GLU A 65 0.24 -4.28 13.63
N VAL A 66 1.11 -3.52 12.96
CA VAL A 66 2.04 -2.58 13.58
C VAL A 66 1.63 -1.15 13.23
N THR A 67 2.11 -0.19 14.01
CA THR A 67 1.89 1.23 13.75
C THR A 67 2.97 1.79 12.85
N LYS A 68 2.76 3.00 12.33
CA LYS A 68 3.77 3.68 11.51
C LYS A 68 5.04 3.97 12.32
N GLU A 69 4.89 4.19 13.62
CA GLU A 69 5.98 4.47 14.56
C GLU A 69 6.88 3.26 14.79
N ASP A 70 6.39 2.05 14.53
CA ASP A 70 7.15 0.79 14.65
C ASP A 70 7.97 0.47 13.39
N LEU A 71 7.71 1.17 12.28
CA LEU A 71 8.40 0.95 11.00
C LEU A 71 9.76 1.64 10.98
N ASP A 72 10.71 0.99 10.31
CA ASP A 72 12.01 1.58 9.99
C ASP A 72 12.08 1.93 8.50
N GLU A 73 12.90 1.25 7.69
CA GLU A 73 13.08 1.56 6.27
C GLU A 73 12.24 0.68 5.34
N PRO A 74 11.84 1.19 4.16
CA PRO A 74 11.25 0.33 3.14
C PRO A 74 12.32 -0.61 2.56
N ILE A 75 12.04 -1.90 2.55
CA ILE A 75 12.95 -2.97 2.12
C ILE A 75 12.44 -3.75 0.92
N GLY A 76 11.23 -3.45 0.43
CA GLY A 76 10.66 -4.12 -0.73
C GLY A 76 9.27 -3.63 -1.09
N LYS A 77 8.68 -4.28 -2.10
CA LYS A 77 7.30 -4.03 -2.51
C LYS A 77 6.63 -5.28 -3.07
N VAL A 78 5.34 -5.40 -2.81
CA VAL A 78 4.42 -6.31 -3.49
C VAL A 78 3.50 -5.44 -4.33
N THR A 79 3.47 -5.66 -5.65
CA THR A 79 2.72 -4.79 -6.59
C THR A 79 1.50 -5.51 -7.13
N GLU A 80 0.62 -5.99 -6.25
CA GLU A 80 -0.57 -6.75 -6.65
C GLU A 80 -1.83 -6.08 -6.10
N THR A 81 -2.81 -5.89 -6.99
CA THR A 81 -4.14 -5.39 -6.63
C THR A 81 -5.16 -6.36 -7.23
N ILE A 82 -5.84 -7.08 -6.35
CA ILE A 82 -6.81 -8.12 -6.73
C ILE A 82 -8.13 -7.90 -6.01
N THR A 83 -9.19 -8.47 -6.56
CA THR A 83 -10.48 -8.55 -5.88
C THR A 83 -10.91 -9.99 -5.92
N ILE A 84 -11.22 -10.54 -4.76
CA ILE A 84 -11.61 -11.93 -4.60
C ILE A 84 -13.05 -12.03 -4.11
N ASN A 85 -13.73 -13.11 -4.44
CA ASN A 85 -15.00 -13.46 -3.82
C ASN A 85 -14.80 -14.21 -2.50
N GLU A 86 -15.88 -14.64 -1.87
CA GLU A 86 -15.86 -15.42 -0.62
C GLU A 86 -15.18 -16.80 -0.72
N ASN A 87 -15.03 -17.33 -1.93
CA ASN A 87 -14.31 -18.58 -2.20
C ASN A 87 -12.81 -18.36 -2.48
N ASN A 88 -12.31 -17.13 -2.33
CA ASN A 88 -10.95 -16.71 -2.69
C ASN A 88 -10.66 -16.79 -4.21
N GLU A 89 -11.68 -16.74 -5.06
CA GLU A 89 -11.48 -16.71 -6.52
C GLU A 89 -11.25 -15.28 -7.00
N ILE A 90 -10.23 -15.07 -7.84
CA ILE A 90 -9.92 -13.76 -8.41
C ILE A 90 -10.98 -13.36 -9.43
N LEU A 91 -11.63 -12.23 -9.21
CA LEU A 91 -12.63 -11.67 -10.12
C LEU A 91 -11.97 -10.99 -11.32
N SER A 92 -12.44 -11.35 -12.51
CA SER A 92 -12.01 -10.71 -13.75
C SER A 92 -12.55 -9.28 -13.89
N LYS A 93 -11.90 -8.47 -14.74
CA LYS A 93 -12.41 -7.12 -15.09
C LYS A 93 -13.84 -7.15 -15.66
N LYS A 94 -14.25 -8.25 -16.29
CA LYS A 94 -15.62 -8.40 -16.82
C LYS A 94 -16.62 -8.54 -15.67
N GLU A 95 -16.30 -9.34 -14.65
CA GLU A 95 -17.15 -9.55 -13.48
C GLU A 95 -17.27 -8.29 -12.63
N LEU A 96 -16.15 -7.58 -12.43
CA LEU A 96 -16.14 -6.31 -11.70
C LEU A 96 -16.97 -5.21 -12.38
N LYS A 97 -17.18 -5.29 -13.70
CA LYS A 97 -17.98 -4.33 -14.48
C LYS A 97 -19.46 -4.69 -14.57
N LYS A 98 -19.88 -5.88 -14.12
CA LYS A 98 -21.29 -6.27 -14.18
C LYS A 98 -22.09 -5.37 -13.25
N VAL A 99 -23.14 -4.76 -13.80
CA VAL A 99 -24.16 -4.04 -13.03
C VAL A 99 -25.39 -4.92 -13.00
N GLU A 100 -25.88 -5.24 -11.81
CA GLU A 100 -27.12 -6.00 -11.66
C GLU A 100 -28.31 -5.06 -11.84
N VAL A 101 -29.16 -5.36 -12.82
CA VAL A 101 -30.38 -4.57 -13.11
C VAL A 101 -31.50 -4.93 -12.12
N VAL A 102 -31.54 -6.19 -11.70
CA VAL A 102 -32.44 -6.70 -10.67
C VAL A 102 -31.55 -7.22 -9.54
N PRO A 103 -31.69 -6.72 -8.29
CA PRO A 103 -30.91 -7.20 -7.16
C PRO A 103 -31.16 -8.69 -6.95
N LYS A 104 -30.08 -9.47 -6.77
CA LYS A 104 -30.19 -10.83 -6.24
C LYS A 104 -30.57 -10.79 -4.76
N GLU A 105 -31.12 -11.89 -4.25
CA GLU A 105 -31.46 -12.01 -2.83
C GLU A 105 -30.22 -11.92 -1.92
N GLU A 106 -29.06 -12.32 -2.42
CA GLU A 106 -27.77 -12.20 -1.74
C GLU A 106 -26.72 -11.62 -2.69
N ASP A 107 -26.09 -10.52 -2.26
CA ASP A 107 -24.97 -9.92 -2.97
C ASP A 107 -23.71 -10.77 -2.77
N GLU A 108 -22.98 -11.03 -3.86
CA GLU A 108 -21.66 -11.65 -3.80
C GLU A 108 -20.73 -10.78 -2.94
N LYS A 109 -20.20 -11.35 -1.84
CA LYS A 109 -19.19 -10.67 -1.02
C LYS A 109 -17.88 -10.58 -1.78
N ARG A 110 -17.32 -9.38 -1.81
CA ARG A 110 -16.07 -9.07 -2.51
C ARG A 110 -15.06 -8.45 -1.56
N THR A 111 -13.86 -8.98 -1.57
CA THR A 111 -12.73 -8.46 -0.79
C THR A 111 -11.72 -7.86 -1.76
N HIS A 112 -11.49 -6.55 -1.64
CA HIS A 112 -10.43 -5.88 -2.36
C HIS A 112 -9.12 -6.02 -1.57
N LEU A 113 -8.06 -6.46 -2.23
CA LEU A 113 -6.73 -6.60 -1.64
C LEU A 113 -5.74 -5.79 -2.46
N ASN A 114 -5.20 -4.74 -1.84
CA ASN A 114 -4.17 -3.90 -2.41
C ASN A 114 -2.89 -4.06 -1.59
N TYR A 115 -1.92 -4.74 -2.16
CA TYR A 115 -0.60 -4.93 -1.57
C TYR A 115 0.34 -3.80 -2.01
N GLY A 116 1.24 -3.40 -1.11
CA GLY A 116 2.17 -2.31 -1.37
C GLY A 116 3.56 -2.56 -0.80
N TRP A 117 4.07 -1.56 -0.10
CA TRP A 117 5.43 -1.56 0.45
C TRP A 117 5.64 -2.64 1.51
N VAL A 118 6.87 -3.12 1.59
CA VAL A 118 7.37 -3.98 2.65
C VAL A 118 8.42 -3.18 3.42
N TYR A 119 8.28 -3.12 4.74
CA TYR A 119 9.15 -2.37 5.65
C TYR A 119 9.85 -3.32 6.63
N SER A 120 11.06 -2.95 7.05
CA SER A 120 11.63 -3.47 8.27
C SER A 120 10.87 -2.92 9.49
N ILE A 121 10.86 -3.69 10.57
CA ILE A 121 10.27 -3.31 11.86
C ILE A 121 11.43 -2.97 12.80
N LYS A 122 11.30 -1.90 13.58
CA LYS A 122 12.32 -1.47 14.54
C LYS A 122 12.65 -2.59 15.52
N ASP A 123 13.96 -2.74 15.80
CA ASP A 123 14.49 -3.73 16.73
C ASP A 123 14.14 -5.20 16.41
N VAL A 124 13.66 -5.49 15.19
CA VAL A 124 13.34 -6.84 14.70
C VAL A 124 14.10 -7.13 13.42
N SER A 125 14.67 -8.34 13.30
CA SER A 125 15.38 -8.73 12.08
C SER A 125 14.40 -8.92 10.91
N PRO A 126 14.68 -8.36 9.71
CA PRO A 126 13.91 -8.65 8.51
C PRO A 126 13.92 -10.13 8.09
N ASP A 127 14.86 -10.92 8.62
CA ASP A 127 14.92 -12.37 8.41
C ASP A 127 13.97 -13.14 9.33
N GLU A 128 13.33 -12.46 10.27
CA GLU A 128 12.32 -13.00 11.19
C GLU A 128 10.94 -12.45 10.86
N GLU A 129 10.79 -11.11 10.85
CA GLU A 129 9.51 -10.44 10.62
C GLU A 129 9.67 -9.17 9.78
N VAL A 130 8.68 -8.91 8.94
CA VAL A 130 8.56 -7.68 8.14
C VAL A 130 7.15 -7.13 8.23
N ALA A 131 6.96 -5.85 7.93
CA ALA A 131 5.64 -5.23 7.84
C ALA A 131 5.24 -5.05 6.37
N VAL A 132 4.07 -5.56 5.98
CA VAL A 132 3.52 -5.48 4.62
C VAL A 132 2.32 -4.57 4.61
N VAL A 133 2.31 -3.60 3.69
CA VAL A 133 1.15 -2.73 3.49
C VAL A 133 0.06 -3.49 2.74
N ILE A 134 -1.10 -3.68 3.36
CA ILE A 134 -2.29 -4.28 2.77
C ILE A 134 -3.48 -3.38 3.07
N ASN A 135 -4.14 -2.83 2.04
CA ASN A 135 -5.28 -1.91 2.19
C ASN A 135 -5.00 -0.76 3.18
N ASN A 136 -3.83 -0.15 3.09
CA ASN A 136 -3.37 0.95 3.94
C ASN A 136 -3.09 0.57 5.41
N GLN A 137 -3.09 -0.72 5.76
CA GLN A 137 -2.70 -1.23 7.07
C GLN A 137 -1.32 -1.90 7.01
N PHE A 138 -0.53 -1.78 8.08
CA PHE A 138 0.79 -2.43 8.18
C PHE A 138 0.64 -3.78 8.88
N ARG A 139 0.52 -4.87 8.11
CA ARG A 139 0.37 -6.23 8.62
C ARG A 139 1.74 -6.86 8.89
N VAL A 140 1.89 -7.54 10.02
CA VAL A 140 3.10 -8.33 10.30
C VAL A 140 3.14 -9.55 9.38
N ALA A 141 4.30 -9.86 8.80
CA ALA A 141 4.54 -11.11 8.10
C ALA A 141 5.78 -11.79 8.68
N LYS A 142 5.64 -13.05 9.10
CA LYS A 142 6.71 -13.81 9.77
C LYS A 142 7.33 -14.81 8.81
N ILE A 143 8.64 -15.01 8.90
CA ILE A 143 9.33 -16.02 8.10
C ILE A 143 8.70 -17.40 8.31
N LYS A 144 8.43 -18.11 7.22
CA LYS A 144 7.96 -19.49 7.22
C LYS A 144 9.19 -20.37 7.40
N LEU A 145 9.31 -20.96 8.58
CA LEU A 145 10.32 -21.98 8.83
C LEU A 145 9.98 -23.20 7.98
N VAL A 146 10.95 -23.66 7.20
CA VAL A 146 10.85 -24.96 6.52
C VAL A 146 11.39 -25.96 7.52
N ASP A 147 10.52 -26.83 8.03
CA ASP A 147 10.96 -27.99 8.80
C ASP A 147 11.82 -28.87 7.87
N GLU A 148 13.10 -29.03 8.18
CA GLU A 148 14.02 -29.96 7.50
C GLU A 148 13.65 -31.43 7.76
#